data_AF-A0A444MQR4-F1
#
_entry.id   AF-A0A444MQR4-F1
#
_cell.length_a   1.000
_cell.length_b   1.000
_cell.length_c   1.000
_cell.angle_alpha   90.00
_cell.angle_beta   90.00
_cell.angle_gamma   90.00
#
_symmetry.space_group_name_H-M   'P 1'
#
loop_
_entity.id
_entity.type
_entity.pdbx_description
1 polymer ?
#
loop_
_entity_poly.entity_id
_entity_poly.type
_entity_poly.pdbx_seq_one_letter_code
_entity_poly.pdbx_strand_id
1 'polypeptide(L)'
;MANAEFGFFLGNKWTIGIQPGYSRLSGTETSYYYSATNPLNNYTYVHKYHTDIIGLAINLRYYYWMLCDKFGIYPQMGISSNHVLNNFLVGSLNVGGGPNVVFFPTKKTAYQYGLRQPQL
;
A
#
# COMPACT_ATOMS: atom_id res chain seq x y z
N MET A 1 -3.22 -4.91 -1.41
CA MET A 1 -3.28 -4.45 -2.81
C MET A 1 -1.90 -4.54 -3.41
N ALA A 2 -1.76 -5.14 -4.59
CA ALA A 2 -0.49 -5.19 -5.32
C ALA A 2 -0.39 -3.95 -6.22
N ASN A 3 0.41 -2.97 -5.82
CA ASN A 3 0.61 -1.77 -6.62
C ASN A 3 1.79 -1.98 -7.56
N ALA A 4 1.63 -1.57 -8.82
CA ALA A 4 2.70 -1.60 -9.80
C ALA A 4 3.88 -0.77 -9.31
N GLU A 5 5.08 -1.28 -9.54
CA GLU A 5 6.31 -0.59 -9.19
C GLU A 5 7.23 -0.56 -10.41
N PHE A 6 7.80 0.61 -10.67
CA PHE A 6 8.77 0.83 -11.73
C PHE A 6 10.11 1.10 -11.09
N GLY A 7 11.16 0.39 -11.51
CA GLY A 7 12.46 0.54 -10.90
C GLY A 7 13.61 0.35 -11.86
N PHE A 8 14.76 0.85 -11.43
CA PHE A 8 16.02 0.82 -12.17
C PHE A 8 17.10 0.19 -11.32
N PHE A 9 18.00 -0.53 -11.98
CA PHE A 9 19.26 -0.96 -11.38
C PHE A 9 20.20 0.24 -11.31
N LEU A 10 20.64 0.58 -10.11
CA LEU A 10 21.68 1.58 -9.86
C LEU A 10 23.10 0.98 -9.97
N GLY A 11 23.18 -0.32 -10.26
CA GLY A 11 24.39 -1.10 -10.43
C GLY A 11 24.07 -2.59 -10.32
N ASN A 12 25.09 -3.42 -10.09
CA ASN A 12 24.90 -4.87 -10.06
C ASN A 12 24.13 -5.37 -8.83
N LYS A 13 24.06 -4.56 -7.76
CA LYS A 13 23.49 -4.97 -6.47
C LYS A 13 22.39 -4.06 -5.95
N TRP A 14 22.28 -2.82 -6.44
CA TRP A 14 21.32 -1.86 -5.94
C TRP A 14 20.22 -1.61 -6.96
N THR A 15 18.98 -1.51 -6.47
CA THR A 15 17.86 -1.02 -7.27
C THR A 15 17.10 0.02 -6.51
N ILE A 16 16.59 1.01 -7.23
CA ILE A 16 15.58 1.94 -6.73
C ILE A 16 14.29 1.73 -7.50
N GLY A 17 13.15 1.83 -6.82
CA GLY A 17 11.85 1.71 -7.43
C GLY A 17 10.88 2.76 -6.89
N ILE A 18 9.97 3.17 -7.76
CA ILE A 18 8.90 4.12 -7.50
C ILE A 18 7.59 3.36 -7.64
N GLN A 19 6.79 3.38 -6.59
CA GLN A 19 5.55 2.64 -6.49
C GLN A 19 4.42 3.65 -6.21
N PRO A 20 3.68 4.09 -7.26
CA PRO A 20 2.46 4.85 -7.05
C PRO A 20 1.40 3.97 -6.38
N GLY A 21 0.63 4.57 -5.49
CA GLY A 21 -0.44 3.93 -4.75
C GLY A 21 -1.76 4.64 -4.97
N TYR A 22 -2.81 3.85 -5.17
CA TYR A 22 -4.19 4.30 -5.08
C TYR A 22 -4.98 3.28 -4.27
N SER A 23 -5.75 3.78 -3.31
CA SER A 23 -6.70 2.98 -2.54
C SER A 23 -7.99 3.75 -2.37
N ARG A 24 -9.11 3.04 -2.42
CA ARG A 24 -10.43 3.59 -2.10
C ARG A 24 -10.95 2.88 -0.87
N LEU A 25 -11.21 3.65 0.18
CA LEU A 25 -11.97 3.17 1.32
C LEU A 25 -13.41 3.66 1.15
N SER A 26 -14.37 2.75 1.05
CA SER A 26 -15.79 3.11 0.92
C SER A 26 -16.62 2.36 1.96
N GLY A 27 -17.69 3.01 2.42
CA GLY A 27 -18.59 2.43 3.40
C GLY A 27 -20.01 2.96 3.24
N THR A 28 -20.92 2.36 4.01
CA THR A 28 -22.29 2.82 4.15
C THR A 28 -22.60 2.89 5.62
N GLU A 29 -22.90 4.09 6.10
CA GLU A 29 -23.37 4.34 7.46
C GLU A 29 -24.89 4.37 7.43
N THR A 30 -25.52 3.55 8.29
CA THR A 30 -26.98 3.58 8.49
C THR A 30 -27.25 4.03 9.91
N SER A 31 -27.94 5.16 10.04
CA SER A 31 -28.36 5.73 11.32
C SER A 31 -29.86 5.53 11.49
N TYR A 32 -30.25 4.94 12.62
CA TYR A 32 -31.65 4.77 13.00
C TYR A 32 -31.99 5.79 14.06
N TYR A 33 -32.93 6.68 13.76
CA TYR A 33 -33.50 7.60 14.73
C TYR A 33 -34.85 7.08 15.21
N TYR A 34 -34.99 6.95 16.52
CA TYR A 34 -36.24 6.58 17.17
C TYR A 34 -36.68 7.72 18.10
N SER A 35 -37.88 8.24 17.86
CA SER A 35 -38.49 9.27 18.68
C SER A 35 -39.16 8.63 19.91
N ALA A 36 -38.96 9.25 21.08
CA ALA A 36 -39.61 8.84 22.32
C ALA A 36 -41.06 9.36 22.47
N THR A 37 -41.50 10.26 21.59
CA THR A 37 -42.80 10.96 21.71
C THR A 37 -43.74 10.74 20.53
N ASN A 38 -43.22 10.53 19.31
CA ASN A 38 -44.06 10.22 18.15
C ASN A 38 -43.37 9.21 17.22
N PRO A 39 -43.88 7.96 17.12
CA PRO A 39 -43.32 6.93 16.26
C PRO A 39 -43.28 7.29 14.76
N LEU A 40 -44.11 8.22 14.29
CA LEU A 40 -44.10 8.69 12.90
C LEU A 40 -42.86 9.53 12.55
N ASN A 41 -42.16 10.05 13.55
CA ASN A 41 -40.91 10.78 13.38
C ASN A 41 -39.68 9.87 13.36
N ASN A 42 -39.87 8.55 13.44
CA ASN A 42 -38.79 7.59 13.27
C ASN A 42 -38.31 7.64 11.82
N TYR A 43 -37.00 7.74 11.61
CA TYR A 43 -36.44 7.70 10.28
C TYR A 43 -35.15 6.89 10.26
N THR A 44 -34.87 6.29 9.10
CA THR A 44 -33.59 5.67 8.80
C THR A 44 -32.88 6.53 7.79
N TYR A 45 -31.69 6.99 8.15
CA TYR A 45 -30.83 7.74 7.26
C TYR A 45 -29.67 6.85 6.80
N VAL A 46 -29.44 6.79 5.50
CA VAL A 46 -28.36 6.00 4.89
C VAL A 46 -27.40 6.97 4.20
N HIS A 47 -26.17 7.02 4.69
CA HIS A 47 -25.09 7.81 4.10
C HIS A 47 -24.07 6.88 3.45
N LYS A 48 -23.86 7.05 2.14
CA LYS A 48 -22.81 6.37 1.40
C LYS A 48 -21.62 7.31 1.28
N TYR A 49 -20.44 6.83 1.67
CA TYR A 49 -19.22 7.62 1.62
C TYR A 49 -18.09 6.82 0.97
N HIS A 50 -17.16 7.54 0.37
CA HIS A 50 -15.88 7.01 -0.03
C HIS A 50 -14.79 8.06 0.20
N THR A 51 -13.61 7.57 0.53
CA THR A 51 -12.39 8.33 0.69
C THR A 51 -11.35 7.71 -0.23
N ASP A 52 -10.88 8.50 -1.18
CA ASP A 52 -9.82 8.11 -2.10
C ASP A 52 -8.47 8.55 -1.52
N ILE A 53 -7.53 7.62 -1.47
CA ILE A 53 -6.18 7.81 -0.93
C ILE A 53 -5.20 7.59 -2.08
N ILE A 54 -4.37 8.60 -2.31
CA ILE A 54 -3.25 8.53 -3.24
C ILE A 54 -1.94 8.49 -2.48
N GLY A 55 -0.94 7.82 -3.02
CA GLY A 55 0.36 7.76 -2.40
C GLY A 55 1.48 7.53 -3.38
N LEU A 56 2.68 7.80 -2.90
CA LEU A 56 3.91 7.54 -3.62
C LEU A 56 4.90 6.91 -2.65
N ALA A 57 5.45 5.77 -3.03
CA ALA A 57 6.52 5.12 -2.32
C ALA A 57 7.79 5.08 -3.16
N ILE A 58 8.93 5.31 -2.51
CA ILE A 58 10.26 5.09 -3.07
C ILE A 58 10.89 3.95 -2.27
N ASN A 59 11.29 2.89 -2.96
CA ASN A 59 11.88 1.71 -2.38
C ASN A 59 13.32 1.54 -2.88
N LEU A 60 14.24 1.26 -1.97
CA LEU A 60 15.61 0.88 -2.25
C LEU A 60 15.81 -0.59 -1.88
N ARG A 61 16.49 -1.36 -2.75
CA ARG A 61 16.76 -2.79 -2.52
C ARG A 61 18.21 -3.13 -2.81
N TYR A 62 18.72 -4.12 -2.09
CA TYR A 62 20.08 -4.62 -2.23
C TYR A 62 20.13 -6.12 -2.56
N TYR A 63 20.22 -6.45 -3.85
CA TYR A 63 20.31 -7.81 -4.38
C TYR A 63 21.70 -8.40 -4.19
N TYR A 64 22.00 -8.87 -2.99
CA TYR A 64 23.29 -9.51 -2.68
C TYR A 64 23.19 -10.98 -2.31
N TRP A 65 22.05 -11.43 -1.78
CA TRP A 65 21.94 -12.77 -1.21
C TRP A 65 21.01 -13.66 -2.04
N MET A 66 21.59 -14.34 -3.03
CA MET A 66 20.95 -15.49 -3.67
C MET A 66 21.22 -16.74 -2.83
N LEU A 67 20.20 -17.50 -2.47
CA LEU A 67 20.36 -18.83 -1.85
C LEU A 67 20.69 -19.89 -2.92
N CYS A 68 20.15 -19.71 -4.13
CA CYS A 68 20.48 -20.50 -5.31
C CYS A 68 20.24 -19.67 -6.58
N ASP A 69 20.54 -20.23 -7.75
CA ASP A 69 20.39 -19.55 -9.05
C ASP A 69 18.98 -19.02 -9.35
N LYS A 70 17.96 -19.54 -8.64
CA LYS A 70 16.56 -19.16 -8.84
C LYS A 70 15.92 -18.48 -7.64
N PHE A 71 16.57 -18.41 -6.48
CA PHE A 71 15.93 -17.91 -5.26
C PHE A 71 16.88 -17.02 -4.48
N GLY A 72 16.39 -15.86 -4.06
CA GLY A 72 17.16 -14.92 -3.26
C GLY A 72 16.33 -14.23 -2.19
N ILE A 73 17.03 -13.77 -1.16
CA ILE A 73 16.50 -12.93 -0.10
C ILE A 73 17.26 -11.61 -0.14
N TYR A 74 16.59 -10.48 -0.07
CA TYR A 74 17.28 -9.19 0.01
C TYR A 74 16.57 -8.23 0.95
N PRO A 75 17.33 -7.34 1.61
CA PRO A 75 16.73 -6.25 2.35
C PRO A 75 16.13 -5.24 1.37
N GLN A 76 14.93 -4.77 1.69
CA GLN A 76 14.30 -3.60 1.12
C GLN A 76 14.10 -2.56 2.22
N MET A 77 14.32 -1.30 1.88
CA MET A 77 13.87 -0.15 2.66
C MET A 77 13.07 0.79 1.77
N GLY A 78 12.21 1.60 2.34
CA GLY A 78 11.45 2.56 1.57
C GLY A 78 10.82 3.64 2.44
N ILE A 79 10.49 4.73 1.77
CA ILE A 79 9.71 5.82 2.30
C ILE A 79 8.47 5.97 1.44
N SER A 80 7.33 6.25 2.05
CA SER A 80 6.09 6.46 1.32
C SER A 80 5.26 7.54 1.97
N SER A 81 4.64 8.38 1.16
CA SER A 81 3.62 9.33 1.61
C SER A 81 2.27 8.94 1.04
N ASN A 82 1.22 9.02 1.86
CA ASN A 82 -0.16 8.81 1.44
C ASN A 82 -1.02 10.01 1.87
N HIS A 83 -1.95 10.45 1.04
CA HIS A 83 -2.84 11.58 1.30
C HIS A 83 -4.27 11.28 0.84
N VAL A 84 -5.25 11.86 1.53
CA VAL A 84 -6.63 11.89 1.04
C VAL A 84 -6.68 12.80 -0.19
N LEU A 85 -7.19 12.28 -1.31
CA LEU A 85 -7.21 12.98 -2.60
C LEU A 85 -7.89 14.35 -2.54
N ASN A 86 -8.91 14.48 -1.68
CA ASN A 86 -9.69 15.71 -1.50
C ASN A 86 -9.18 16.60 -0.34
N ASN A 87 -8.18 16.16 0.42
CA ASN A 87 -7.60 16.93 1.53
C ASN A 87 -6.16 16.50 1.82
N PHE A 88 -5.19 17.21 1.24
CA PHE A 88 -3.76 16.91 1.39
C PHE A 88 -3.21 17.15 2.81
N LEU A 89 -3.93 17.86 3.68
CA LEU A 89 -3.55 18.03 5.09
C LEU A 89 -3.73 16.74 5.89
N VAL A 90 -4.53 15.79 5.39
CA VAL A 90 -4.76 14.49 6.01
C VAL A 90 -3.96 13.44 5.25
N GLY A 91 -2.87 13.00 5.85
CA GLY A 91 -1.97 12.01 5.25
C GLY A 91 -1.04 11.37 6.27
N SER A 92 -0.22 10.44 5.79
CA SER A 92 0.84 9.80 6.58
C SER A 92 2.13 9.69 5.80
N LEU A 93 3.24 9.85 6.51
CA LEU A 93 4.58 9.56 6.03
C LEU A 93 5.05 8.29 6.73
N ASN A 94 5.32 7.25 5.95
CA ASN A 94 5.74 5.96 6.47
C ASN A 94 7.15 5.68 6.01
N VAL A 95 7.99 5.25 6.95
CA VAL A 95 9.33 4.72 6.67
C VAL A 95 9.33 3.28 7.15
N GLY A 96 9.82 2.38 6.30
CA GLY A 96 9.82 0.97 6.64
C GLY A 96 10.87 0.20 5.87
N GLY A 97 11.14 -1.00 6.35
CA GLY A 97 12.02 -1.92 5.68
C GLY A 97 11.73 -3.34 6.12
N GLY A 98 12.27 -4.29 5.38
CA GLY A 98 12.08 -5.69 5.66
C GLY A 98 12.77 -6.58 4.64
N PRO A 99 12.91 -7.87 4.96
CA PRO A 99 13.37 -8.83 3.99
C PRO A 99 12.30 -9.05 2.91
N ASN A 100 12.75 -9.16 1.67
CA ASN A 100 11.97 -9.64 0.56
C ASN A 100 12.58 -10.91 0.01
N VAL A 101 11.71 -11.70 -0.59
CA VAL A 101 12.04 -12.94 -1.27
C VAL A 101 11.79 -12.75 -2.76
N VAL A 102 12.69 -13.27 -3.58
CA VAL A 102 12.52 -13.31 -5.04
C VAL A 102 12.75 -14.71 -5.58
N PHE A 103 11.92 -15.08 -6.54
CA PHE A 103 12.03 -16.30 -7.32
C PHE A 103 12.14 -15.98 -8.80
N PHE A 104 13.14 -16.54 -9.48
CA PHE A 104 13.40 -16.38 -10.90
C PHE A 104 13.02 -17.67 -11.65
N PRO A 105 11.76 -17.81 -12.13
CA PRO A 105 11.37 -18.95 -12.97
C PRO A 105 12.11 -18.96 -14.31
N THR A 106 12.49 -17.78 -14.83
CA THR A 106 13.24 -17.61 -16.09
C THR A 106 14.30 -16.51 -15.92
N LYS A 107 15.19 -16.35 -16.91
CA LYS A 107 16.18 -15.25 -16.94
C LYS A 107 15.58 -13.84 -17.08
N LYS A 108 14.30 -13.73 -17.46
CA LYS A 108 13.63 -12.45 -17.76
C LYS A 108 12.48 -12.12 -16.81
N THR A 109 12.03 -13.08 -16.02
CA THR A 109 10.88 -12.92 -15.14
C THR A 109 11.28 -13.27 -13.73
N ALA A 110 10.91 -12.39 -12.80
CA ALA A 110 11.11 -12.57 -11.38
C ALA A 110 9.78 -12.34 -10.65
N TYR A 111 9.46 -13.21 -9.70
CA TYR A 111 8.37 -13.03 -8.77
C TYR A 111 8.92 -12.57 -7.44
N GLN A 112 8.45 -11.42 -6.97
CA GLN A 112 8.87 -10.83 -5.71
C GLN A 112 7.72 -10.93 -4.70
N TYR A 113 8.05 -11.46 -3.53
CA TYR A 113 7.17 -11.49 -2.36
C TYR A 113 7.84 -10.79 -1.20
N GLY A 114 7.10 -9.88 -0.56
CA GLY A 114 7.62 -9.10 0.54
C GLY A 114 6.78 -9.23 1.79
N LEU A 115 7.45 -9.46 2.91
CA LEU A 115 6.88 -9.26 4.24
C LEU A 115 7.06 -7.78 4.59
N ARG A 116 6.08 -6.96 4.21
CA ARG A 116 6.05 -5.56 4.65
C ARG A 116 5.37 -5.50 6.01
N GLN A 117 6.01 -4.87 7.00
CA GLN A 117 5.34 -4.54 8.24
C GLN A 117 4.12 -3.66 7.94
N PRO A 118 2.99 -3.83 8.65
CA PRO A 118 1.89 -2.89 8.55
C PRO A 118 2.41 -1.51 8.94
N GLN A 119 2.24 -0.54 8.04
CA GLN A 119 2.53 0.86 8.31
C GLN A 119 1.51 1.33 9.36
N LEU A 120 1.97 1.79 10.53
CA LEU A 120 1.16 2.38 11.59
C LEU A 120 0.73 3.80 11.21
#